data_AF-A0A954EAN6-F1
#
_entry.id   AF-A0A954EAN6-F1
#
_cell.length_a   1.000
_cell.length_b   1.000
_cell.length_c   1.000
_cell.angle_alpha   90.00
_cell.angle_beta   90.00
_cell.angle_gamma   90.00
#
_symmetry.space_group_name_H-M   'P 1'
#
loop_
_entity.id
_entity.type
_entity.pdbx_description
1 polymer ?
#
loop_
_entity_poly.entity_id
_entity_poly.type
_entity_poly.pdbx_seq_one_letter_code
_entity_poly.pdbx_strand_id
1 'polypeptide(L)'
;LQMVLIIVLGVTASCFVKGPVATLLTFGILLVSSWFNDLLKGLATGQQEGGGPFESAYRMFMHLNPTISIDDGPLKAIMLVVDKGAIGFLWTVQHLFPRFEYFDMIPFVANGFEVPWRAALLPSICVTLAFVIPCLFLGYFSMKLREMEAK
;
A
#
# COMPACT_ATOMS: atom_id res chain seq x y z
N LEU A 1 4.39 9.27 16.08
CA LEU A 1 3.95 7.90 15.73
C LEU A 1 4.50 7.43 14.39
N GLN A 2 4.55 8.28 13.35
CA GLN A 2 5.19 7.95 12.07
C GLN A 2 6.60 7.38 12.23
N MET A 3 7.47 8.04 12.99
CA MET A 3 8.84 7.55 13.24
C MET A 3 8.89 6.16 13.89
N VAL A 4 7.97 5.86 14.81
CA VAL A 4 7.89 4.54 15.46
C VAL A 4 7.54 3.46 14.44
N LEU A 5 6.56 3.74 13.56
CA LEU A 5 6.16 2.82 12.52
C LEU A 5 7.32 2.56 11.52
N ILE A 6 8.05 3.60 11.12
CA ILE A 6 9.21 3.48 10.25
C ILE A 6 10.31 2.62 10.90
N ILE A 7 10.61 2.87 12.17
CA ILE A 7 11.63 2.12 12.93
C ILE A 7 11.23 0.64 13.04
N VAL A 8 9.97 0.35 13.38
CA VAL A 8 9.51 -1.03 13.56
C VAL A 8 9.57 -1.82 12.25
N LEU A 9 9.18 -1.22 11.13
CA LEU A 9 9.31 -1.83 9.81
C LEU A 9 10.77 -2.08 9.46
N GLY A 10 11.65 -1.11 9.70
CA GLY A 10 13.09 -1.24 9.43
C GLY A 10 13.79 -2.27 10.30
N VAL A 11 13.45 -2.35 11.59
CA VAL A 11 13.98 -3.37 12.51
C VAL A 11 13.52 -4.77 12.09
N THR A 12 12.25 -4.92 11.70
CA THR A 12 11.71 -6.21 11.23
C THR A 12 12.39 -6.66 9.95
N ALA A 13 12.62 -5.75 9.00
CA ALA A 13 13.42 -6.01 7.81
C ALA A 13 14.85 -6.49 8.16
N SER A 14 15.48 -5.85 9.15
CA SER A 14 16.84 -6.21 9.58
C SER A 14 16.93 -7.59 10.27
N CYS A 15 15.82 -8.15 10.75
CA CYS A 15 15.81 -9.53 11.27
C CYS A 15 15.96 -10.57 10.14
N PHE A 16 15.51 -10.23 8.93
CA PHE A 16 15.46 -11.13 7.78
C PHE A 16 16.67 -11.01 6.86
N VAL A 17 17.13 -9.78 6.60
CA VAL A 17 18.16 -9.50 5.58
C VAL A 17 19.40 -8.79 6.15
N LYS A 18 20.52 -8.87 5.44
CA LYS A 18 21.75 -8.12 5.79
C LYS A 18 21.52 -6.61 5.66
N GLY A 19 22.26 -5.84 6.46
CA GLY A 19 22.11 -4.38 6.61
C GLY A 19 21.83 -3.59 5.31
N PRO A 20 22.64 -3.72 4.25
CA PRO A 20 22.42 -2.99 3.00
C PRO A 20 21.11 -3.31 2.29
N VAL A 21 20.64 -4.56 2.39
CA VAL A 21 19.38 -4.98 1.77
C VAL A 21 18.20 -4.55 2.65
N ALA A 22 18.36 -4.58 3.97
CA ALA A 22 17.35 -4.11 4.91
C ALA A 22 17.07 -2.61 4.77
N THR A 23 18.11 -1.80 4.56
CA THR A 23 17.94 -0.36 4.31
C THR A 23 17.23 -0.09 2.98
N LEU A 24 17.60 -0.81 1.92
CA LEU A 24 16.92 -0.71 0.62
C LEU A 24 15.45 -1.13 0.71
N LEU A 25 15.14 -2.21 1.43
CA LEU A 25 13.78 -2.68 1.64
C LEU A 25 12.95 -1.63 2.41
N THR A 26 13.51 -1.09 3.49
CA THR A 26 12.83 -0.07 4.30
C THR A 26 12.55 1.17 3.46
N PHE A 27 13.54 1.66 2.72
CA PHE A 27 13.38 2.82 1.83
C PHE A 27 12.35 2.56 0.72
N GLY A 28 12.39 1.37 0.11
CA GLY A 28 11.43 0.95 -0.90
C GLY A 28 9.99 0.94 -0.36
N ILE A 29 9.77 0.41 0.84
CA ILE A 29 8.45 0.41 1.49
C ILE A 29 7.96 1.85 1.72
N LEU A 30 8.83 2.78 2.12
CA LEU A 30 8.44 4.18 2.32
C LEU A 30 8.05 4.87 1.01
N LEU A 31 8.85 4.70 -0.05
CA LEU A 31 8.56 5.29 -1.35
C LEU A 31 7.27 4.74 -1.94
N VAL A 32 7.09 3.42 -1.92
CA VAL A 32 5.89 2.76 -2.42
C VAL A 32 4.67 3.19 -1.60
N SER A 33 4.76 3.20 -0.28
CA SER A 33 3.66 3.66 0.57
C SER A 33 3.27 5.11 0.28
N SER A 34 4.23 6.02 0.07
CA SER A 34 3.90 7.41 -0.22
C SER A 34 3.22 7.59 -1.59
N TRP A 35 3.71 6.93 -2.63
CA TRP A 35 3.28 7.19 -4.01
C TRP A 35 2.11 6.30 -4.47
N PHE A 36 2.06 5.07 -3.98
CA PHE A 36 1.08 4.07 -4.41
C PHE A 36 -0.30 4.30 -3.77
N ASN A 37 -0.36 4.93 -2.59
CA ASN A 37 -1.62 5.24 -1.91
C ASN A 37 -2.52 6.18 -2.74
N ASP A 38 -1.95 7.21 -3.37
CA ASP A 38 -2.71 8.15 -4.21
C ASP A 38 -3.23 7.49 -5.49
N LEU A 39 -2.39 6.69 -6.15
CA LEU A 39 -2.77 5.91 -7.33
C LEU A 39 -3.92 4.94 -7.04
N LEU A 40 -3.85 4.23 -5.92
CA LEU A 40 -4.86 3.24 -5.53
C LEU A 40 -6.18 3.89 -5.12
N LYS A 41 -6.16 5.05 -4.45
CA LYS A 41 -7.37 5.83 -4.19
C LYS A 41 -8.04 6.27 -5.49
N GLY A 42 -7.26 6.66 -6.50
CA GLY A 42 -7.76 6.98 -7.84
C GLY A 42 -8.45 5.79 -8.52
N LEU A 43 -7.83 4.61 -8.47
CA LEU A 43 -8.43 3.37 -8.99
C LEU A 43 -9.69 2.96 -8.22
N ALA A 44 -9.66 2.99 -6.88
CA ALA A 44 -10.76 2.53 -6.04
C ALA A 44 -12.00 3.44 -6.12
N THR A 45 -11.81 4.74 -6.34
CA THR A 45 -12.91 5.72 -6.51
C THR A 45 -13.54 5.65 -7.91
N GLY A 46 -12.97 4.88 -8.83
CA GLY A 46 -13.48 4.74 -10.20
C GLY A 46 -13.38 6.01 -11.04
N GLN A 47 -12.54 6.98 -10.62
CA GLN A 47 -12.35 8.24 -11.35
C GLN A 47 -11.40 8.11 -12.55
N GLN A 48 -10.76 6.96 -12.75
CA GLN A 48 -10.01 6.70 -13.98
C GLN A 48 -10.97 6.31 -15.11
N GLU A 49 -11.22 7.25 -16.01
CA GLU A 49 -11.84 6.99 -17.30
C GLU A 49 -10.90 6.08 -18.12
N GLY A 50 -11.23 4.78 -18.22
CA GLY A 50 -10.38 3.80 -18.92
C GLY A 50 -10.55 2.33 -18.52
N GLY A 51 -11.32 2.03 -17.47
CA GLY A 51 -11.44 0.64 -16.99
C GLY A 51 -10.16 0.15 -16.32
N GLY A 52 -10.08 -1.15 -16.01
CA GLY A 52 -8.95 -1.71 -15.28
C GLY A 52 -7.61 -1.66 -16.03
N PRO A 53 -6.51 -2.11 -15.40
CA PRO A 53 -5.16 -2.00 -15.95
C PRO A 53 -4.98 -2.69 -17.31
N PHE A 54 -5.66 -3.80 -17.56
CA PHE A 54 -5.61 -4.51 -18.85
C PHE A 54 -6.46 -3.85 -19.92
N GLU A 55 -7.64 -3.31 -19.58
CA GLU A 55 -8.44 -2.49 -20.50
C GLU A 55 -7.68 -1.23 -20.93
N SER A 56 -7.03 -0.56 -19.99
CA SER A 56 -6.20 0.62 -20.27
C SER A 56 -4.99 0.28 -21.13
N ALA A 57 -4.31 -0.85 -20.88
CA ALA A 57 -3.20 -1.31 -21.70
C ALA A 57 -3.65 -1.63 -23.13
N TYR A 58 -4.77 -2.33 -23.29
CA TYR A 58 -5.33 -2.64 -24.61
C TYR A 58 -5.69 -1.37 -25.40
N ARG A 59 -6.32 -0.39 -24.74
CA ARG A 59 -6.61 0.92 -25.34
C ARG A 59 -5.35 1.65 -25.77
N MET A 60 -4.28 1.59 -24.98
CA MET A 60 -2.99 2.19 -25.32
C MET A 60 -2.37 1.53 -26.56
N PHE A 61 -2.39 0.20 -26.65
CA PHE A 61 -1.87 -0.51 -27.82
C PHE A 61 -2.67 -0.21 -29.09
N MET A 62 -4.00 -0.21 -29.01
CA MET A 62 -4.87 0.10 -30.15
C MET A 62 -5.02 1.61 -30.42
N HIS A 63 -4.39 2.49 -29.64
CA HIS A 63 -4.56 3.95 -29.70
C HIS A 63 -6.03 4.40 -29.65
N LEU A 64 -6.84 3.73 -28.82
CA LEU A 64 -8.25 4.05 -28.64
C LEU A 64 -8.42 5.10 -27.54
N ASN A 65 -9.32 6.05 -27.76
CA ASN A 65 -9.67 7.04 -26.74
C ASN A 65 -10.37 6.36 -25.55
N PRO A 66 -10.11 6.76 -24.29
CA PRO A 66 -10.70 6.12 -23.10
C PRO A 66 -12.23 6.17 -23.04
N THR A 67 -12.85 7.15 -23.70
CA THR A 67 -14.30 7.35 -23.73
C THR A 67 -15.03 6.43 -24.72
N ILE A 68 -14.31 5.79 -25.66
CA ILE A 68 -14.93 4.92 -26.67
C ILE A 68 -15.23 3.55 -26.05
N SER A 69 -16.45 3.06 -26.20
CA SER A 69 -16.80 1.70 -25.76
C SER A 69 -16.11 0.66 -26.65
N ILE A 70 -15.35 -0.25 -26.03
CA ILE A 70 -14.78 -1.42 -26.72
C ILE A 70 -15.92 -2.31 -27.20
N ASP A 71 -15.79 -2.86 -28.40
CA ASP A 71 -16.75 -3.76 -29.04
C ASP A 71 -17.08 -4.97 -28.14
N ASP A 72 -18.36 -5.37 -28.10
CA ASP A 72 -18.89 -6.39 -27.16
C ASP A 72 -18.55 -7.82 -27.60
N GLY A 73 -17.26 -8.09 -27.78
CA GLY A 73 -16.74 -9.42 -28.06
C GLY A 73 -16.49 -10.26 -26.80
N PRO A 74 -16.35 -11.59 -26.92
CA PRO A 74 -15.98 -12.47 -25.80
C PRO A 74 -14.64 -12.09 -25.16
N LEU A 75 -13.74 -11.44 -25.92
CA LEU A 75 -12.47 -10.92 -25.42
C LEU A 75 -12.65 -9.82 -24.36
N LYS A 76 -13.67 -8.95 -24.52
CA LYS A 76 -13.98 -7.88 -23.55
C LYS A 76 -14.47 -8.46 -22.23
N ALA A 77 -15.30 -9.50 -22.27
CA ALA A 77 -15.79 -10.17 -21.05
C ALA A 77 -14.64 -10.78 -20.24
N ILE A 78 -13.68 -11.44 -20.91
CA ILE A 78 -12.48 -11.99 -20.27
C ILE A 78 -11.62 -10.87 -19.69
N MET A 79 -11.40 -9.79 -20.44
CA MET A 79 -10.61 -8.64 -20.00
C MET A 79 -11.19 -7.98 -18.74
N LEU A 80 -12.50 -7.75 -18.70
CA LEU A 80 -13.17 -7.18 -17.52
C LEU A 80 -13.09 -8.09 -16.29
N VAL A 81 -13.15 -9.41 -16.46
CA VAL A 81 -13.00 -10.36 -15.34
C VAL A 81 -11.57 -10.33 -14.80
N VAL A 82 -10.58 -10.36 -15.69
CA VAL A 82 -9.16 -10.27 -15.31
C VAL A 82 -8.87 -8.94 -14.62
N ASP A 83 -9.43 -7.84 -15.13
CA ASP A 83 -9.28 -6.52 -14.53
C ASP A 83 -9.90 -6.42 -13.14
N LYS A 84 -11.11 -6.95 -12.95
CA LYS A 84 -11.71 -7.04 -11.60
C LYS A 84 -10.86 -7.87 -10.65
N GLY A 85 -10.27 -8.96 -11.14
CA GLY A 85 -9.32 -9.77 -10.36
C GLY A 85 -8.06 -8.99 -9.99
N ALA A 86 -7.46 -8.28 -10.94
CA ALA A 86 -6.26 -7.47 -10.73
C ALA A 86 -6.53 -6.30 -9.77
N ILE A 87 -7.65 -5.60 -9.91
CA ILE A 87 -8.08 -4.53 -9.00
C ILE A 87 -8.34 -5.10 -7.60
N GLY A 88 -9.00 -6.25 -7.49
CA GLY A 88 -9.21 -6.93 -6.20
C GLY A 88 -7.89 -7.33 -5.52
N PHE A 89 -6.92 -7.79 -6.30
CA PHE A 89 -5.57 -8.08 -5.80
C PHE A 89 -4.85 -6.81 -5.32
N LEU A 90 -4.88 -5.74 -6.12
CA LEU A 90 -4.33 -4.43 -5.74
C LEU A 90 -5.00 -3.87 -4.48
N TRP A 91 -6.31 -4.07 -4.32
CA TRP A 91 -7.06 -3.72 -3.12
C TRP A 91 -6.62 -4.52 -1.87
N THR A 92 -6.09 -5.71 -2.05
CA THR A 92 -5.50 -6.49 -0.94
C THR A 92 -4.10 -5.98 -0.62
N VAL A 93 -3.28 -5.76 -1.65
CA VAL A 93 -1.90 -5.28 -1.52
C VAL A 93 -1.84 -3.89 -0.88
N GLN A 94 -2.80 -2.99 -1.15
CA GLN A 94 -2.81 -1.66 -0.51
C GLN A 94 -2.88 -1.72 1.01
N HIS A 95 -3.52 -2.74 1.59
CA HIS A 95 -3.66 -2.87 3.04
C HIS A 95 -2.36 -3.37 3.69
N LEU A 96 -1.44 -3.91 2.90
CA LEU A 96 -0.11 -4.31 3.35
C LEU A 96 0.80 -3.12 3.61
N PHE A 97 0.56 -1.99 2.96
CA PHE A 97 1.35 -0.78 3.13
C PHE A 97 0.72 0.15 4.16
N PRO A 98 1.53 0.75 5.05
CA PRO A 98 1.00 1.72 6.02
C PRO A 98 0.50 2.96 5.28
N ARG A 99 -0.57 3.57 5.81
CA ARG A 99 -1.09 4.85 5.30
C ARG A 99 -0.51 5.99 6.14
N PHE A 100 0.36 6.79 5.54
CA PHE A 100 1.07 7.87 6.25
C PHE A 100 0.21 9.12 6.50
N GLU A 101 -0.89 9.29 5.77
CA GLU A 101 -1.77 10.47 5.87
C GLU A 101 -2.32 10.72 7.28
N TYR A 102 -2.64 9.66 8.03
CA TYR A 102 -3.15 9.81 9.40
C TYR A 102 -2.11 10.37 10.38
N PHE A 103 -0.84 10.42 9.97
CA PHE A 103 0.24 11.02 10.76
C PHE A 103 0.56 12.45 10.34
N ASP A 104 -0.08 12.99 9.29
CA ASP A 104 0.09 14.37 8.90
C ASP A 104 -0.60 15.30 9.91
N MET A 105 0.20 16.13 10.58
CA MET A 105 -0.27 17.10 11.57
C MET A 105 -0.29 18.53 11.05
N ILE A 106 0.18 18.77 9.84
CA ILE A 106 0.22 20.10 9.20
C ILE A 106 -1.16 20.80 9.26
N PRO A 107 -2.29 20.15 8.88
CA PRO A 107 -3.58 20.83 8.89
C PRO A 107 -4.05 21.19 10.30
N PHE A 108 -3.68 20.44 11.33
CA PHE A 108 -4.11 20.72 12.71
C PHE A 108 -3.31 21.88 13.32
N VAL A 109 -2.02 22.00 12.99
CA VAL A 109 -1.20 23.15 13.41
C VAL A 109 -1.71 24.45 12.76
N ALA A 110 -2.09 24.39 11.48
CA ALA A 110 -2.64 25.54 10.76
C ALA A 110 -4.00 26.01 11.29
N ASN A 111 -4.82 25.08 11.82
CA ASN A 111 -6.14 25.37 12.37
C ASN A 111 -6.14 25.56 13.91
N GLY A 112 -5.02 25.97 14.51
CA GLY A 112 -4.97 26.35 15.92
C GLY A 112 -4.81 25.20 16.91
N PHE A 113 -4.23 24.07 16.48
CA PHE A 113 -3.98 22.86 17.29
C PHE A 113 -5.24 22.08 17.72
N GLU A 114 -6.34 22.25 17.02
CA GLU A 114 -7.52 21.40 17.20
C GLU A 114 -7.25 20.00 16.62
N VAL A 115 -6.77 19.08 17.47
CA VAL A 115 -6.51 17.69 17.07
C VAL A 115 -7.70 16.81 17.49
N PRO A 116 -8.61 16.45 16.55
CA PRO A 116 -9.78 15.65 16.87
C PRO A 116 -9.37 14.23 17.27
N TRP A 117 -9.80 13.80 18.47
CA TRP A 117 -9.51 12.44 18.99
C TRP A 117 -9.94 11.34 18.02
N ARG A 118 -11.18 11.43 17.50
CA ARG A 118 -11.76 10.39 16.63
C ARG A 118 -11.21 10.39 15.21
N ALA A 119 -10.79 11.54 14.68
CA ALA A 119 -10.41 11.66 13.29
C ALA A 119 -8.89 11.61 13.06
N ALA A 120 -8.06 11.94 14.06
CA ALA A 120 -6.60 12.00 13.90
C ALA A 120 -5.85 11.09 14.88
N LEU A 121 -6.10 11.22 16.19
CA LEU A 121 -5.32 10.49 17.21
C LEU A 121 -5.66 9.00 17.28
N LEU A 122 -6.95 8.66 17.31
CA LEU A 122 -7.38 7.27 17.39
C LEU A 122 -6.93 6.46 16.13
N PRO A 123 -7.13 6.94 14.89
CA PRO A 123 -6.68 6.22 13.71
C PRO A 123 -5.15 6.05 13.66
N SER A 124 -4.38 7.08 14.03
CA SER A 124 -2.91 7.00 14.00
C SER A 124 -2.34 5.99 15.03
N ILE A 125 -2.93 5.91 16.21
CA ILE A 125 -2.58 4.87 17.21
C ILE A 125 -2.99 3.49 16.71
N CYS A 126 -4.22 3.34 16.21
CA CYS A 126 -4.72 2.06 15.68
C CYS A 126 -3.85 1.54 14.52
N VAL A 127 -3.48 2.39 13.57
CA VAL A 127 -2.59 2.02 12.45
C VAL A 127 -1.22 1.61 12.97
N THR A 128 -0.67 2.33 13.95
CA THR A 128 0.62 1.96 14.55
C THR A 128 0.55 0.58 15.18
N LEU A 129 -0.46 0.30 16.01
CA LEU A 129 -0.63 -1.01 16.65
C LEU A 129 -0.88 -2.13 15.63
N ALA A 130 -1.69 -1.86 14.60
CA ALA A 130 -2.00 -2.82 13.54
C ALA A 130 -0.74 -3.28 12.79
N PHE A 131 0.27 -2.43 12.66
CA PHE A 131 1.55 -2.80 12.04
C PHE A 131 2.58 -3.33 13.04
N VAL A 132 2.61 -2.83 14.28
CA VAL A 132 3.56 -3.28 15.31
C VAL A 132 3.34 -4.74 15.67
N ILE A 133 2.10 -5.16 15.92
CA ILE A 133 1.77 -6.51 16.35
C ILE A 133 2.28 -7.57 15.35
N PRO A 134 1.91 -7.55 14.05
CA PRO A 134 2.40 -8.54 13.10
C PRO A 134 3.92 -8.44 12.87
N CYS A 135 4.51 -7.25 12.92
CA CYS A 135 5.96 -7.08 12.82
C CYS A 135 6.71 -7.77 13.97
N LEU A 136 6.18 -7.71 15.19
CA LEU A 136 6.75 -8.41 16.34
C LEU A 136 6.69 -9.93 16.15
N PHE A 137 5.56 -10.47 15.68
CA PHE A 137 5.44 -11.89 15.36
C PHE A 137 6.42 -12.31 14.26
N LEU A 138 6.49 -11.56 13.16
CA LEU A 138 7.41 -11.83 12.05
C LEU A 138 8.88 -11.77 12.50
N GLY A 139 9.26 -10.76 13.28
CA GLY A 139 10.61 -10.66 13.84
C GLY A 139 10.95 -11.84 14.75
N TYR A 140 10.02 -12.25 15.62
CA TYR A 140 10.20 -13.41 16.49
C TYR A 140 10.40 -14.70 15.69
N PHE A 141 9.54 -14.98 14.71
CA PHE A 141 9.67 -16.17 13.86
C PHE A 141 10.96 -16.13 13.03
N SER A 142 11.32 -14.96 12.48
CA SER A 142 12.55 -14.78 11.71
C SER A 142 13.79 -15.14 12.53
N MET A 143 13.86 -14.68 13.78
CA MET A 143 14.98 -15.02 14.66
C MET A 143 14.98 -16.52 15.00
N LYS A 144 13.82 -17.11 15.26
CA LYS A 144 13.69 -18.54 15.56
C LYS A 144 14.10 -19.45 14.39
N LEU A 145 13.74 -19.09 13.16
CA LEU A 145 14.17 -19.83 11.97
C LEU A 145 15.70 -19.78 11.84
N ARG A 146 16.31 -18.62 12.08
CA ARG A 146 17.76 -18.45 12.04
C ARG A 146 18.51 -19.29 13.09
N GLU A 147 17.94 -19.44 14.28
CA GLU A 147 18.48 -20.33 15.32
C GLU A 147 18.44 -21.80 14.92
N MET A 148 17.42 -22.23 14.16
CA MET A 148 17.27 -23.63 13.73
C MET A 148 18.17 -23.99 12.55
N GLU A 149 18.38 -23.07 11.61
CA GLU A 149 19.27 -23.30 10.46
C GLU A 149 20.76 -23.30 10.83
N ALA A 150 21.12 -22.67 11.96
CA ALA A 150 22.49 -22.61 12.44
C ALA A 150 22.94 -23.87 13.20
N LYS A 151 22.06 -24.88 13.35
CA LYS A 151 22.29 -26.09 14.14
C LYS A 151 22.32 -27.34 13.26
#